data_AF-A0ABC9U890-F1
#
_entry.id   AF-A0ABC9U890-F1
#
_cell.length_a   1.000
_cell.length_b   1.000
_cell.length_c   1.000
_cell.angle_alpha   90.00
_cell.angle_beta   90.00
_cell.angle_gamma   90.00
#
_symmetry.space_group_name_H-M   'P 1'
#
loop_
_entity.id
_entity.type
_entity.pdbx_description
1 polymer ?
#
loop_
_entity_poly.entity_id
_entity_poly.type
_entity_poly.pdbx_seq_one_letter_code
_entity_poly.pdbx_strand_id
1 'polypeptide(L)' 'MINKTSQFSTPLEKAIDAVGGSQKVLAEKVGVSPQAINMLKKRGGTLPVTKMRKYEEATGLPREVLYPNIFAA' A
#
# COMPACT_ATOMS: atom_id res chain seq x y z
N MET A 1 7.69 -22.51 6.35
CA MET A 1 7.50 -21.26 5.57
C MET A 1 6.00 -21.16 5.29
N ILE A 2 5.32 -20.16 5.85
CA ILE A 2 3.86 -20.03 5.73
C ILE A 2 3.53 -19.44 4.36
N ASN A 3 3.06 -20.28 3.45
CA ASN A 3 2.42 -19.84 2.20
C ASN A 3 1.13 -19.11 2.57
N LYS A 4 1.14 -17.78 2.48
CA LYS A 4 -0.08 -16.98 2.60
C LYS A 4 -0.58 -16.67 1.20
N THR A 5 -1.38 -17.58 0.65
CA THR A 5 -2.24 -17.32 -0.50
C THR A 5 -3.30 -16.30 -0.08
N SER A 6 -3.02 -15.01 -0.26
CA SER A 6 -3.97 -13.93 -0.03
C SER A 6 -4.82 -13.75 -1.28
N GLN A 7 -6.00 -14.36 -1.31
CA GLN A 7 -6.94 -14.26 -2.42
C GLN A 7 -7.63 -12.88 -2.51
N PHE A 8 -7.31 -11.94 -1.61
CA PHE A 8 -7.72 -10.54 -1.67
C PHE A 8 -6.60 -9.62 -1.17
N SER A 9 -5.71 -9.17 -2.06
CA SER A 9 -4.68 -8.20 -1.71
C SER A 9 -5.30 -6.82 -1.48
N THR A 10 -5.17 -6.31 -0.25
CA THR A 10 -5.55 -4.93 0.08
C THR A 10 -4.73 -3.94 -0.75
N PRO A 11 -5.20 -2.69 -0.96
CA PRO A 11 -4.40 -1.69 -1.66
C PRO A 11 -3.02 -1.45 -1.03
N LEU A 12 -2.93 -1.53 0.30
CA LEU A 12 -1.65 -1.48 1.00
C LEU A 12 -0.74 -2.67 0.68
N GLU A 13 -1.28 -3.88 0.61
CA GLU A 13 -0.48 -5.06 0.23
C GLU A 13 0.03 -4.94 -1.20
N LYS A 14 -0.81 -4.49 -2.15
CA LYS A 14 -0.37 -4.20 -3.52
C LYS A 14 0.76 -3.18 -3.55
N ALA A 15 0.67 -2.12 -2.74
CA ALA A 15 1.73 -1.12 -2.61
C ALA A 15 3.03 -1.70 -2.02
N ILE A 16 2.93 -2.59 -1.03
CA ILE A 16 4.09 -3.26 -0.42
C ILE A 16 4.75 -4.19 -1.44
N ASP A 17 3.97 -4.97 -2.18
CA ASP A 17 4.47 -5.90 -3.19
C ASP A 17 5.17 -5.14 -4.33
N ALA A 18 4.60 -4.02 -4.78
CA ALA A 18 5.18 -3.17 -5.82
C ALA A 18 6.56 -2.58 -5.45
N VAL A 19 6.88 -2.44 -4.16
CA VAL A 19 8.21 -1.99 -3.70
C VAL A 19 9.14 -3.14 -3.32
N GLY A 20 8.81 -4.38 -3.68
CA GLY A 20 9.63 -5.57 -3.40
C GLY A 20 9.23 -6.32 -2.11
N GLY A 21 7.98 -6.18 -1.66
CA GLY A 21 7.44 -6.94 -0.53
C GLY A 21 7.82 -6.42 0.86
N SER A 22 8.47 -5.26 0.96
CA SER A 22 8.96 -4.70 2.23
C SER A 22 8.20 -3.46 2.68
N GLN A 23 7.55 -3.55 3.83
CA GLN A 23 6.87 -2.42 4.47
C GLN A 23 7.82 -1.26 4.80
N LYS A 24 9.06 -1.58 5.18
CA LYS A 24 10.07 -0.58 5.52
C LYS A 24 10.44 0.24 4.28
N VAL A 25 10.65 -0.42 3.14
CA VAL A 25 10.96 0.24 1.87
C VAL A 25 9.80 1.14 1.44
N LEU A 26 8.56 0.69 1.55
CA LEU A 26 7.38 1.52 1.26
C LEU A 26 7.36 2.77 2.15
N ALA A 27 7.60 2.60 3.44
CA ALA A 27 7.61 3.70 4.42
C ALA A 27 8.68 4.75 4.06
N GLU A 28 9.89 4.31 3.73
CA GLU A 28 11.01 5.17 3.33
C GLU A 28 10.67 5.96 2.05
N LYS A 29 10.18 5.28 1.00
CA LYS A 29 9.84 5.95 -0.28
C LYS A 29 8.72 6.98 -0.13
N VAL A 30 7.72 6.69 0.70
CA VAL A 30 6.56 7.59 0.91
C VAL A 30 6.85 8.67 1.97
N GLY A 31 7.95 8.54 2.71
CA GLY A 31 8.34 9.45 3.78
C GLY A 31 7.39 9.37 4.98
N VAL A 32 7.17 8.16 5.49
CA VAL A 32 6.40 7.86 6.71
C VAL A 32 7.15 6.87 7.59
N SER A 33 6.74 6.72 8.85
CA SER A 33 7.33 5.71 9.73
C SER A 33 6.82 4.30 9.37
N PRO A 34 7.62 3.24 9.59
CA PRO A 34 7.16 1.85 9.45
C PRO A 34 5.94 1.54 10.34
N GLN A 35 5.84 2.19 11.49
CA GLN A 35 4.69 2.09 12.40
C GLN A 35 3.40 2.62 11.76
N ALA A 36 3.48 3.71 10.98
CA ALA A 36 2.33 4.23 10.24
C ALA A 36 1.82 3.19 9.22
N ILE A 37 2.71 2.53 8.49
CA ILE A 37 2.35 1.43 7.57
C ILE A 37 1.67 0.28 8.31
N ASN A 38 2.19 -0.11 9.48
CA ASN A 38 1.57 -1.16 10.30
C ASN A 38 0.15 -0.77 10.78
N MET A 39 -0.04 0.49 11.17
CA MET A 39 -1.35 1.01 11.55
C MET A 39 -2.34 1.00 10.37
N LEU A 40 -1.90 1.31 9.15
CA LEU A 40 -2.74 1.18 7.95
C LEU A 40 -3.16 -0.28 7.73
N LYS A 41 -2.24 -1.23 7.91
CA LYS A 41 -2.55 -2.66 7.80
C LYS A 41 -3.59 -3.10 8.82
N LYS A 42 -3.45 -2.68 10.08
CA LYS A 42 -4.43 -2.98 11.15
C LYS A 42 -5.81 -2.37 10.90
N ARG A 43 -5.88 -1.24 10.16
CA ARG A 43 -7.11 -0.53 9.82
C ARG A 43 -7.79 -1.03 8.53
N GLY A 44 -7.35 -2.16 7.98
CA GLY A 44 -7.95 -2.75 6.77
C GLY A 44 -7.16 -2.51 5.48
N GLY A 45 -5.95 -1.96 5.56
CA GLY A 45 -5.04 -1.87 4.41
C GLY A 45 -5.43 -0.83 3.37
N THR A 46 -6.21 0.18 3.74
CA THR A 46 -6.52 1.34 2.88
C THR A 46 -5.39 2.36 2.91
N LEU A 47 -5.09 2.97 1.77
CA LEU A 47 -4.04 3.98 1.68
C LEU A 47 -4.59 5.39 1.99
N PRO A 48 -3.77 6.29 2.58
CA PRO A 48 -4.17 7.67 2.84
C PRO A 48 -4.38 8.45 1.55
N VAL A 49 -5.53 9.11 1.42
CA VAL A 49 -5.85 9.98 0.27
C VAL A 49 -4.95 11.21 0.21
N THR A 50 -4.58 11.76 1.37
CA THR A 50 -3.72 12.95 1.50
C THR A 50 -2.31 12.75 0.93
N LYS A 51 -1.87 11.51 0.72
CA LYS A 51 -0.55 11.16 0.19
C LYS A 51 -0.63 10.38 -1.13
N MET A 52 -1.76 10.42 -1.85
CA MET A 52 -1.97 9.69 -3.12
C MET A 52 -0.78 9.74 -4.06
N ARG A 53 -0.33 10.95 -4.38
CA ARG A 53 0.79 11.17 -5.31
C ARG A 53 2.07 10.49 -4.85
N LYS A 54 2.37 10.49 -3.54
CA LYS A 54 3.56 9.84 -2.99
C LYS A 54 3.49 8.32 -3.11
N TYR A 55 2.31 7.73 -2.89
CA TYR A 55 2.13 6.28 -3.04
C TYR A 55 2.20 5.85 -4.50
N GLU A 56 1.58 6.61 -5.41
CA GLU A 56 1.68 6.41 -6.85
C GLU A 56 3.14 6.48 -7.32
N GLU A 57 3.87 7.55 -6.97
CA GLU A 57 5.30 7.70 -7.33
C GLU A 57 6.19 6.61 -6.72
N ALA A 58 5.94 6.20 -5.46
CA ALA A 58 6.75 5.19 -4.77
C ALA A 58 6.56 3.77 -5.32
N THR A 59 5.34 3.44 -5.71
CA THR A 59 4.93 2.09 -6.14
C THR A 59 4.89 1.92 -7.65
N GLY A 60 4.78 3.01 -8.40
CA GLY A 60 4.54 2.98 -9.85
C GLY A 60 3.17 2.44 -10.24
N LEU A 61 2.27 2.19 -9.27
CA LEU A 61 0.93 1.67 -9.53
C LEU A 61 -0.05 2.81 -9.81
N PRO A 62 -1.01 2.61 -10.72
CA PRO A 62 -2.04 3.60 -11.00
C PRO A 62 -2.98 3.79 -9.81
N ARG A 63 -3.56 4.99 -9.69
CA ARG A 63 -4.46 5.35 -8.57
C ARG A 63 -5.68 4.44 -8.46
N GLU A 64 -6.20 3.92 -9.56
CA GLU A 64 -7.33 2.99 -9.58
C GLU A 64 -7.02 1.69 -8.81
N VAL A 65 -5.76 1.24 -8.88
CA VAL A 65 -5.29 0.04 -8.18
C VAL A 65 -5.04 0.33 -6.69
N LEU A 66 -4.49 1.51 -6.39
CA LEU A 66 -4.15 1.94 -5.03
C LEU A 66 -5.36 2.47 -4.23
N TYR A 67 -6.39 2.95 -4.92
CA TYR A 67 -7.56 3.61 -4.34
C TYR A 67 -8.85 3.16 -5.06
N PRO A 68 -9.17 1.85 -5.04
CA PRO A 68 -10.33 1.33 -5.76
C PRO A 68 -11.64 1.94 -5.26
N ASN A 69 -11.79 2.23 -3.97
CA ASN A 69 -13.02 2.83 -3.43
C ASN A 69 -13.32 4.26 -3.93
N ILE A 70 -12.36 4.90 -4.61
CA ILE A 70 -12.48 6.28 -5.10
C ILE A 70 -12.62 6.30 -6.62
N PHE A 71 -11.92 5.39 -7.31
CA PHE A 71 -11.80 5.42 -8.77
C PHE A 71 -12.36 4.17 -9.48
N ALA A 72 -12.62 3.07 -8.77
CA ALA A 72 -13.33 1.94 -9.36
C ALA A 72 -14.84 2.29 -9.36
N ALA A 73 -15.28 2.82 -10.51
CA ALA A 73 -16.68 2.94 -10.87
C ALA A 73 -17.25 1.58 -11.31
#